data_AF-A0A8T6QGS9-F1
#
_entry.id   AF-A0A8T6QGS9-F1
#
_cell.length_a   1.000
_cell.length_b   1.000
_cell.length_c   1.000
_cell.angle_alpha   90.00
_cell.angle_beta   90.00
_cell.angle_gamma   90.00
#
_symmetry.space_group_name_H-M   'P 1'
#
loop_
_entity.id
_entity.type
_entity.pdbx_description
1 polymer ?
#
loop_
_entity_poly.entity_id
_entity_poly.type
_entity_poly.pdbx_seq_one_letter_code
_entity_poly.pdbx_strand_id
1 'polypeptide(L)' 'NAMTESINGLYKAEVIHRKSWKNRAEVELATLTWVGWYNNRRLLGRLGHIPPVEAEKAYYASIRNDDLAAWVHR' A
#
# COMPACT_ATOMS: atom_id res chain seq x y z
N ASN A 1 -12.36 -8.23 2.91
CA ASN A 1 -12.91 -6.91 2.53
C ASN A 1 -12.49 -6.65 1.08
N ALA A 2 -13.27 -5.87 0.33
CA ALA A 2 -13.04 -5.65 -1.11
C ALA A 2 -11.68 -5.02 -1.46
N MET A 3 -11.09 -4.22 -0.57
CA MET A 3 -9.77 -3.61 -0.76
C MET A 3 -8.65 -4.66 -0.65
N THR A 4 -8.68 -5.50 0.38
CA THR A 4 -7.73 -6.61 0.55
C THR A 4 -7.80 -7.57 -0.63
N GLU A 5 -9.02 -7.85 -1.12
CA GLU A 5 -9.22 -8.69 -2.31
C GLU A 5 -8.61 -8.06 -3.56
N SER A 6 -8.76 -6.75 -3.75
CA SER A 6 -8.17 -6.01 -4.87
C SER A 6 -6.64 -6.04 -4.83
N ILE A 7 -6.03 -5.81 -3.67
CA ILE A 7 -4.57 -5.85 -3.48
C ILE A 7 -4.04 -7.28 -3.72
N ASN A 8 -4.72 -8.30 -3.21
CA ASN A 8 -4.33 -9.69 -3.41
C ASN A 8 -4.45 -10.11 -4.89
N GLY A 9 -5.50 -9.67 -5.59
CA GLY A 9 -5.65 -9.90 -7.02
C GLY A 9 -4.52 -9.28 -7.83
N LEU A 10 -4.13 -8.05 -7.49
CA LEU A 10 -3.05 -7.33 -8.13
C LEU A 10 -1.68 -7.98 -7.87
N TYR A 11 -1.41 -8.37 -6.63
CA TYR A 11 -0.21 -9.13 -6.27
C TYR A 11 -0.11 -10.45 -7.06
N LYS A 12 -1.21 -11.20 -7.15
CA LYS A 12 -1.24 -12.44 -7.94
C LYS A 12 -0.95 -12.17 -9.42
N ALA A 13 -1.56 -11.14 -10.00
CA ALA A 13 -1.33 -10.77 -11.39
C ALA A 13 0.11 -10.31 -11.67
N GLU A 14 0.68 -9.49 -10.79
CA GLU A 14 1.98 -8.84 -11.00
C GLU A 14 3.18 -9.65 -10.50
N VAL A 15 2.99 -10.64 -9.64
CA VAL A 15 4.09 -11.45 -9.07
C VAL A 15 3.88 -12.94 -9.37
N ILE A 16 2.73 -13.49 -8.97
CA ILE A 16 2.52 -14.95 -9.01
C ILE A 16 2.31 -15.47 -10.44
N HIS A 17 1.51 -14.78 -11.26
CA HIS A 17 1.14 -15.25 -12.60
C HIS A 17 2.13 -14.83 -13.69
N ARG A 18 3.12 -13.98 -13.40
CA ARG A 18 4.08 -13.49 -14.41
C ARG A 18 5.12 -14.52 -14.82
N LYS A 19 5.47 -15.44 -13.92
CA LYS A 19 6.45 -16.50 -14.17
C LYS A 19 6.32 -17.61 -13.14
N SER A 20 6.89 -18.76 -13.47
CA SER A 20 7.17 -19.83 -12.50
C SER A 20 8.41 -19.49 -11.68
N TRP A 21 8.41 -19.93 -10.43
CA TRP A 21 9.48 -19.70 -9.46
C TRP A 21 10.20 -21.00 -9.16
N LYS A 22 11.53 -20.96 -9.01
CA LYS A 22 12.33 -22.18 -8.81
C LYS A 22 12.17 -22.75 -7.41
N ASN A 23 12.02 -21.88 -6.42
CA ASN A 23 11.85 -22.24 -5.02
C ASN A 23 11.09 -21.14 -4.28
N ARG A 24 10.73 -21.45 -3.03
CA ARG A 24 9.99 -20.53 -2.15
C ARG A 24 10.76 -19.24 -1.85
N ALA A 25 12.08 -19.31 -1.66
CA ALA A 25 12.89 -18.14 -1.32
C ALA A 25 12.88 -17.08 -2.43
N GLU A 26 12.86 -17.50 -3.71
CA GLU A 26 12.73 -16.56 -4.82
C GLU A 26 11.37 -15.86 -4.83
N VAL A 27 10.28 -16.56 -4.50
CA VAL A 27 8.94 -15.97 -4.35
C VAL A 27 8.97 -14.95 -3.22
N GLU A 28 9.49 -15.31 -2.05
CA GLU A 28 9.54 -14.43 -0.88
C GLU A 28 10.33 -13.15 -1.17
N LEU A 29 11.48 -13.24 -1.83
CA LEU A 29 12.26 -12.06 -2.24
C LEU A 29 11.48 -11.17 -3.22
N ALA A 30 10.79 -11.76 -4.19
CA ALA A 30 9.98 -11.01 -5.13
C ALA A 30 8.78 -10.34 -4.46
N THR A 31 8.14 -11.02 -3.50
CA THR A 31 7.06 -10.46 -2.69
C THR A 31 7.56 -9.27 -1.88
N LEU A 32 8.71 -9.39 -1.20
CA LEU A 32 9.31 -8.28 -0.44
C LEU A 32 9.62 -7.09 -1.36
N THR A 33 10.19 -7.36 -2.54
CA THR A 33 10.49 -6.34 -3.54
C THR A 33 9.22 -5.64 -4.03
N TRP A 34 8.17 -6.41 -4.31
CA TRP A 34 6.89 -5.90 -4.77
C TRP A 34 6.20 -5.06 -3.69
N VAL A 35 6.16 -5.52 -2.44
CA VAL A 35 5.60 -4.76 -1.30
C VAL A 35 6.36 -3.46 -1.09
N GLY A 36 7.70 -3.52 -1.12
CA GLY A 36 8.56 -2.35 -0.99
C GLY A 36 8.26 -1.30 -2.08
N TRP A 37 8.17 -1.73 -3.34
CA TRP A 37 7.79 -0.85 -4.44
C TRP A 37 6.35 -0.34 -4.34
N TYR A 38 5.39 -1.22 -4.05
CA TYR A 38 3.98 -0.87 -3.95
C TYR A 38 3.75 0.24 -2.93
N ASN A 39 4.31 0.09 -1.73
CA ASN A 39 4.07 1.06 -0.65
C ASN A 39 4.82 2.37 -0.83
N ASN A 40 6.06 2.32 -1.33
CA ASN A 40 6.96 3.49 -1.31
C ASN A 40 7.13 4.19 -2.65
N ARG A 41 6.72 3.57 -3.76
CA ARG A 41 7.02 4.08 -5.11
C ARG A 41 5.85 4.02 -6.09
N ARG A 42 4.89 3.11 -5.89
CA ARG A 42 3.75 2.99 -6.80
C ARG A 42 2.82 4.19 -6.65
N LEU A 43 2.64 4.95 -7.72
CA LEU A 43 1.69 6.06 -7.74
C LEU A 43 0.29 5.53 -8.03
N LEU A 44 -0.67 5.92 -7.20
CA LEU A 44 -2.07 5.52 -7.36
C LEU A 44 -2.92 6.75 -7.72
N GLY A 45 -3.54 6.74 -8.91
CA GLY A 45 -4.39 7.85 -9.36
C GLY A 45 -5.53 8.17 -8.39
N ARG A 46 -6.12 7.13 -7.77
CA ARG A 46 -7.15 7.29 -6.72
C ARG A 46 -6.68 7.99 -5.43
N LEU A 47 -5.36 8.07 -5.22
CA LEU A 47 -4.75 8.77 -4.08
C LEU A 47 -4.21 10.15 -4.49
N GLY A 48 -4.45 10.60 -5.72
CA GLY A 48 -3.88 11.85 -6.23
C GLY A 48 -2.46 11.70 -6.77
N HIS A 49 -2.10 10.51 -7.28
CA HIS A 49 -0.77 10.21 -7.83
C HIS A 49 0.38 10.28 -6.81
N ILE A 50 0.12 9.91 -5.56
CA ILE A 50 1.15 9.74 -4.52
C ILE A 50 1.30 8.26 -4.12
N PRO A 51 2.46 7.86 -3.54
CA PRO A 51 2.64 6.54 -2.95
C PRO A 51 1.66 6.27 -1.79
N PRO A 52 1.25 5.00 -1.57
CA PRO A 52 0.41 4.61 -0.45
C PRO A 52 0.92 5.08 0.91
N VAL A 53 2.24 5.01 1.15
CA VAL A 53 2.83 5.45 2.42
C VAL A 53 2.65 6.95 2.67
N GLU A 54 2.63 7.78 1.61
CA GLU A 54 2.39 9.21 1.75
C GLU A 54 0.91 9.51 2.01
N ALA A 55 0.01 8.80 1.33
CA ALA A 55 -1.42 8.91 1.58
C ALA A 55 -1.78 8.49 3.01
N GLU A 56 -1.18 7.41 3.52
CA GLU A 56 -1.36 6.94 4.90
C GLU A 56 -0.84 7.99 5.91
N LYS A 57 0.35 8.55 5.67
CA LYS A 57 0.90 9.64 6.51
C LYS A 57 -0.01 10.86 6.52
N ALA A 58 -0.52 11.28 5.36
CA ALA A 58 -1.43 12.41 5.24
C ALA A 58 -2.74 12.17 6.00
N TYR A 59 -3.30 10.96 5.89
CA TYR A 59 -4.50 10.55 6.61
C TYR A 59 -4.33 10.58 8.13
N TYR A 60 -3.25 10.02 8.66
CA TYR A 60 -3.00 10.07 10.11
C TYR A 60 -2.69 11.49 10.61
N ALA A 61 -2.06 12.32 9.78
CA ALA A 61 -1.86 13.73 10.10
C ALA A 61 -3.19 14.50 10.17
N SER A 62 -4.15 14.23 9.29
CA SER A 62 -5.47 14.88 9.33
C SER A 62 -6.27 14.46 10.55
N ILE A 63 -6.32 13.17 10.88
CA ILE A 63 -7.02 12.68 12.09
C ILE A 63 -6.46 13.37 13.34
N ARG A 64 -5.13 13.43 13.48
CA ARG A 64 -4.51 14.07 14.64
C ARG A 64 -4.89 15.56 14.74
N ASN A 65 -4.99 16.24 13.60
CA ASN A 65 -5.38 17.65 13.59
C ASN A 65 -6.86 17.83 13.98
N ASP A 66 -7.73 16.94 13.52
CA ASP A 66 -9.16 16.95 13.87
C ASP A 66 -9.36 16.69 15.37
N ASP A 67 -8.63 15.71 15.93
CA ASP A 67 -8.62 15.43 17.37
C ASP A 67 -8.12 16.63 18.18
N LEU A 68 -7.05 17.28 17.74
CA LEU A 68 -6.50 18.47 18.38
C LEU A 68 -7.47 19.66 18.31
N ALA A 69 -8.12 19.88 17.17
CA ALA A 69 -9.13 20.92 17.02
C ALA A 69 -10.33 20.67 17.93
N ALA A 70 -10.80 19.42 18.03
CA ALA A 70 -11.88 19.03 18.94
C ALA A 70 -11.48 19.16 20.43
N TRP A 71 -10.19 19.08 20.76
CA TRP A 71 -9.69 19.32 22.12
C TRP A 71 -9.60 20.82 22.44
N VAL A 72 -9.14 21.66 21.51
CA VAL A 72 -9.02 23.13 21.72
C VAL A 72 -10.38 23.83 21.81
N HIS A 73 -11.42 23.30 21.15
CA HIS A 73 -12.76 23.89 21.14
C HIS A 73 -13.72 23.36 22.24
N ARG A 74 -13.22 22.57 23.20
CA ARG A 74 -13.94 22.14 24.40
C ARG A 74 -13.49 22.92 25.62
#